data_AF-F8GNC2-F1
#
_entry.id   AF-F8GNC2-F1
#
_cell.length_a   1.000
_cell.length_b   1.000
_cell.length_c   1.000
_cell.angle_alpha   90.00
_cell.angle_beta   90.00
_cell.angle_gamma   90.00
#
_symmetry.space_group_name_H-M   'P 1'
#
loop_
_entity.id
_entity.type
_entity.pdbx_description
1 polymer ?
#
loop_
_entity_poly.entity_id
_entity_poly.type
_entity_poly.pdbx_seq_one_letter_code
_entity_poly.pdbx_strand_id
1 'polypeptide(L)'
;MHVHLQSHMHVSLQQLLLAFPLSVSTAHGRLVLRRRGYERLLLPGQQLTIEPFETFALHLDGSSTQPAACTLEIQRMIPAAQQECLHHRICKRVFLQPHYAWNAAFIAERLGMSTAQLRRLLFSQGTALTDLCRTQRLMRLLFEVMAGDAGIGDARRRVGWPASSDLDCAFYDRFGLSMEAARRLAVVRAAQRQRSVA
;
A
#
# COMPACT_ATOMS: atom_id res chain seq x y z
N MET A 1 -3.75 5.45 -7.53
CA MET A 1 -3.65 6.32 -6.33
C MET A 1 -2.28 6.96 -6.39
N HIS A 2 -2.17 8.23 -6.03
CA HIS A 2 -0.95 9.01 -6.14
C HIS A 2 -0.80 9.84 -4.87
N VAL A 3 0.28 9.64 -4.13
CA VAL A 3 0.51 10.29 -2.83
C VAL A 3 1.89 10.93 -2.80
N HIS A 4 1.97 12.09 -2.15
CA HIS A 4 3.20 12.83 -1.93
C HIS A 4 3.53 12.81 -0.45
N LEU A 5 4.74 12.34 -0.13
CA LEU A 5 5.22 12.24 1.22
C LEU A 5 6.38 13.22 1.41
N GLN A 6 6.40 13.90 2.55
CA GLN A 6 7.54 14.70 3.00
C GLN A 6 7.79 14.44 4.49
N SER A 7 9.07 14.38 4.86
CA SER A 7 9.49 14.27 6.24
C SER A 7 10.71 15.13 6.51
N HIS A 8 10.70 15.85 7.63
CA HIS A 8 11.85 16.56 8.21
C HIS A 8 12.62 15.68 9.22
N MET A 9 12.23 14.41 9.34
CA MET A 9 12.84 13.43 10.23
C MET A 9 13.09 12.13 9.48
N HIS A 10 13.95 11.27 10.01
CA HIS A 10 14.08 9.90 9.52
C HIS A 10 12.78 9.14 9.75
N VAL A 11 12.19 8.61 8.67
CA VAL A 11 10.94 7.85 8.73
C VAL A 11 11.07 6.60 7.89
N SER A 12 10.54 5.50 8.41
CA SER A 12 10.55 4.22 7.74
C SER A 12 9.15 3.64 7.61
N LEU A 13 8.86 3.08 6.44
CA LEU A 13 7.67 2.29 6.16
C LEU A 13 8.12 0.87 5.83
N GLN A 14 7.63 -0.08 6.61
CA GLN A 14 8.03 -1.48 6.53
C GLN A 14 6.97 -2.33 5.82
N GLN A 15 7.38 -3.49 5.31
CA GLN A 15 6.51 -4.55 4.80
C GLN A 15 5.43 -4.10 3.78
N LEU A 16 5.79 -3.14 2.92
CA LEU A 16 4.94 -2.68 1.82
C LEU A 16 4.80 -3.80 0.79
N LEU A 17 3.56 -4.15 0.44
CA LEU A 17 3.24 -5.23 -0.50
C LEU A 17 1.99 -4.91 -1.30
N LEU A 18 2.16 -4.24 -2.44
CA LEU A 18 1.05 -3.85 -3.31
C LEU A 18 0.69 -4.94 -4.31
N ALA A 19 -0.61 -5.08 -4.60
CA ALA A 19 -1.10 -5.93 -5.66
C ALA A 19 -0.95 -5.31 -7.08
N PHE A 20 -0.31 -4.14 -7.18
CA PHE A 20 -0.20 -3.33 -8.38
C PHE A 20 1.22 -2.77 -8.53
N PRO A 21 1.67 -2.48 -9.76
CA PRO A 21 2.97 -1.84 -9.96
C PRO A 21 2.97 -0.47 -9.28
N LEU A 22 4.05 -0.17 -8.56
CA LEU A 22 4.22 1.10 -7.86
C LEU A 22 5.44 1.83 -8.41
N SER A 23 5.22 3.03 -8.90
CA SER A 23 6.29 3.98 -9.15
C SER A 23 6.66 4.70 -7.86
N VAL A 24 7.95 4.73 -7.57
CA VAL A 24 8.55 5.49 -6.47
C VAL A 24 9.55 6.46 -7.05
N SER A 25 9.36 7.75 -6.82
CA SER A 25 10.31 8.80 -7.21
C SER A 25 10.62 9.72 -6.04
N THR A 26 11.79 10.34 -6.06
CA THR A 26 12.18 11.33 -5.06
C THR A 26 12.31 12.71 -5.70
N ALA A 27 11.75 13.70 -5.02
CA ALA A 27 11.85 15.10 -5.42
C ALA A 27 13.05 15.77 -4.74
N HIS A 28 13.21 15.55 -3.42
CA HIS A 28 14.26 16.14 -2.61
C HIS A 28 14.71 15.16 -1.50
N GLY A 29 15.91 15.40 -0.98
CA GLY A 29 16.51 14.60 0.09
C GLY A 29 16.94 13.21 -0.38
N ARG A 30 17.15 12.30 0.58
CA ARG A 30 17.61 10.93 0.35
C ARG A 30 16.46 9.97 0.60
N LEU A 31 16.25 9.06 -0.35
CA LEU A 31 15.25 8.01 -0.27
C LEU A 31 15.94 6.65 -0.43
N VAL A 32 15.85 5.79 0.58
CA VAL A 32 16.41 4.43 0.50
C VAL A 32 15.26 3.44 0.37
N LEU A 33 15.31 2.62 -0.67
CA LEU A 33 14.42 1.48 -0.85
C LEU A 33 15.15 0.19 -0.50
N ARG A 34 14.53 -0.64 0.34
CA ARG A 34 15.05 -1.95 0.69
C ARG A 34 14.13 -3.03 0.13
N ARG A 35 14.67 -3.93 -0.70
CA ARG A 35 13.92 -5.07 -1.28
C ARG A 35 14.86 -6.24 -1.57
N ARG A 36 14.38 -7.47 -1.37
CA ARG A 36 15.16 -8.71 -1.63
C ARG A 36 16.54 -8.73 -0.93
N GLY A 37 16.67 -8.09 0.22
CA GLY A 37 17.94 -7.97 0.95
C GLY A 37 18.90 -6.88 0.45
N TYR A 38 18.56 -6.16 -0.62
CA TYR A 38 19.36 -5.06 -1.16
C TYR A 38 18.77 -3.71 -0.77
N GLU A 39 19.65 -2.75 -0.54
CA GLU A 39 19.30 -1.34 -0.35
C GLU A 39 19.71 -0.54 -1.58
N ARG A 40 18.79 0.32 -2.04
CA ARG A 40 18.99 1.19 -3.18
C ARG A 40 18.66 2.61 -2.78
N LEU A 41 19.66 3.48 -2.87
CA LEU A 41 19.47 4.92 -2.77
C LEU A 41 18.87 5.43 -4.08
N LEU A 42 17.78 6.20 -3.97
CA LEU A 42 17.20 6.99 -5.06
C LEU A 42 17.61 8.45 -4.85
N LEU A 43 18.16 9.05 -5.92
CA LEU A 43 18.52 10.46 -5.97
C LEU A 43 17.41 11.29 -6.63
N PRO A 44 17.30 12.60 -6.31
CA PRO A 44 16.35 13.51 -6.96
C PRO A 44 16.28 13.35 -8.48
N GLY A 45 15.07 13.21 -9.01
CA GLY A 45 14.82 12.98 -10.45
C GLY A 45 14.89 11.51 -10.88
N GLN A 46 15.37 10.60 -10.03
CA GLN A 46 15.28 9.17 -10.29
C GLN A 46 13.90 8.61 -9.92
N GLN A 47 13.50 7.59 -10.68
CA GLN A 47 12.27 6.84 -10.48
C GLN A 47 12.57 5.34 -10.55
N LEU A 48 11.88 4.58 -9.73
CA LEU A 48 11.95 3.13 -9.71
C LEU A 48 10.54 2.54 -9.72
N THR A 49 10.34 1.50 -10.52
CA THR A 49 9.13 0.68 -10.45
C THR A 49 9.36 -0.52 -9.52
N ILE A 50 8.43 -0.71 -8.60
CA ILE A 50 8.28 -1.92 -7.79
C ILE A 50 7.21 -2.79 -8.44
N GLU A 51 7.55 -4.04 -8.67
CA GLU A 51 6.64 -5.00 -9.29
C GLU A 51 5.50 -5.38 -8.34
N PRO A 52 4.31 -5.75 -8.86
CA PRO A 52 3.25 -6.32 -8.04
C PRO A 52 3.76 -7.48 -7.19
N PHE A 53 3.30 -7.56 -5.94
CA PHE A 53 3.64 -8.61 -4.99
C PHE A 53 5.13 -8.69 -4.60
N GLU A 54 5.93 -7.67 -4.95
CA GLU A 54 7.25 -7.49 -4.38
C GLU A 54 7.16 -6.81 -3.02
N THR A 55 7.73 -7.44 -1.97
CA THR A 55 7.83 -6.81 -0.65
C THR A 55 9.00 -5.83 -0.63
N PHE A 56 8.78 -4.63 -0.11
CA PHE A 56 9.82 -3.63 0.06
C PHE A 56 9.59 -2.78 1.31
N ALA A 57 10.63 -2.07 1.72
CA ALA A 57 10.58 -1.01 2.71
C ALA A 57 11.07 0.31 2.11
N LEU A 58 10.55 1.41 2.63
CA LEU A 58 10.87 2.77 2.20
C LEU A 58 11.41 3.56 3.39
N HIS A 59 12.54 4.21 3.22
CA HIS A 59 13.18 5.04 4.22
C HIS A 59 13.35 6.46 3.68
N LEU A 60 12.67 7.41 4.30
CA LEU A 60 12.82 8.83 4.04
C LEU A 60 13.88 9.36 5.02
N ASP A 61 15.03 9.74 4.48
CA ASP A 61 16.18 10.20 5.24
C ASP A 61 16.15 11.74 5.30
N GLY A 62 15.13 12.27 5.99
CA GLY A 62 14.88 13.70 6.16
C GLY A 62 15.56 14.26 7.40
N SER A 63 15.89 15.55 7.36
CA SER A 63 16.47 16.31 8.47
C SER A 63 15.77 17.65 8.66
N SER A 64 16.05 18.33 9.77
CA SER A 64 15.51 19.66 10.07
C SER A 64 15.90 20.70 9.02
N THR A 65 17.10 20.58 8.43
CA THR A 65 17.62 21.51 7.41
C THR A 65 17.27 21.10 5.99
N GLN A 66 17.03 19.82 5.74
CA GLN A 66 16.69 19.30 4.42
C GLN A 66 15.66 18.17 4.52
N PRO A 67 14.39 18.42 4.14
CA PRO A 67 13.39 17.36 4.14
C PRO A 67 13.66 16.34 3.04
N ALA A 68 13.28 15.09 3.32
CA ALA A 68 13.15 14.06 2.30
C ALA A 68 11.71 14.06 1.77
N ALA A 69 11.57 14.06 0.46
CA ALA A 69 10.28 14.06 -0.22
C ALA A 69 10.24 13.01 -1.33
N CYS A 70 9.18 12.23 -1.36
CA CYS A 70 8.95 11.22 -2.38
C CYS A 70 7.52 11.19 -2.86
N THR A 71 7.33 10.64 -4.05
CA THR A 71 6.04 10.41 -4.66
C THR A 71 5.86 8.91 -4.84
N LEU A 72 4.70 8.41 -4.43
CA LEU A 72 4.28 7.03 -4.65
C LEU A 72 3.07 7.04 -5.58
N GLU A 73 3.19 6.40 -6.73
CA GLU A 73 2.13 6.34 -7.74
C GLU A 73 1.82 4.89 -8.08
N ILE A 74 0.62 4.43 -7.71
CA ILE A 74 0.08 3.16 -8.15
C ILE A 74 -0.28 3.31 -9.62
N GLN A 75 0.47 2.61 -10.48
CA GLN A 75 0.27 2.66 -11.92
C GLN A 75 -1.04 1.98 -12.30
N ARG A 76 -1.69 2.50 -13.35
CA ARG A 76 -2.94 1.92 -13.87
C ARG A 76 -2.68 0.50 -14.36
N MET A 77 -3.69 -0.35 -14.16
CA MET A 77 -3.66 -1.73 -14.64
C MET A 77 -3.33 -1.79 -16.13
N ILE A 78 -2.23 -2.45 -16.46
CA ILE A 78 -2.13 -3.18 -17.73
C ILE A 78 -3.04 -4.40 -17.56
N PRO A 79 -3.87 -4.77 -18.56
CA PRO A 79 -4.71 -5.96 -18.48
C PRO A 79 -3.90 -7.15 -17.97
N ALA A 80 -4.46 -7.87 -17.00
CA ALA A 80 -3.78 -9.01 -16.40
C ALA A 80 -3.26 -9.95 -17.51
N ALA A 81 -1.99 -10.32 -17.45
CA ALA A 81 -1.47 -11.41 -18.25
C ALA A 81 -2.40 -12.63 -18.05
N GLN A 82 -2.68 -13.38 -19.13
CA GLN A 82 -3.64 -14.50 -19.12
C GLN A 82 -3.36 -15.60 -18.07
N GLN A 83 -2.22 -15.54 -17.38
CA GLN A 83 -1.75 -16.53 -16.39
C GLN A 83 -1.72 -16.02 -14.93
N GLU A 84 -2.45 -14.96 -14.59
CA GLU A 84 -2.47 -14.47 -13.21
C GLU A 84 -3.04 -15.50 -12.22
N CYS A 85 -2.23 -15.90 -11.24
CA CYS A 85 -2.65 -16.86 -10.21
C CYS A 85 -3.78 -16.31 -9.33
N LEU A 86 -4.53 -17.24 -8.72
CA LEU A 86 -5.77 -16.90 -8.01
C LEU A 86 -5.57 -15.88 -6.89
N HIS A 87 -4.53 -16.04 -6.06
CA HIS A 87 -4.30 -15.13 -4.94
C HIS A 87 -4.00 -13.69 -5.40
N HIS A 88 -3.34 -13.49 -6.54
CA HIS A 88 -3.11 -12.15 -7.10
C HIS A 88 -4.44 -11.46 -7.46
N ARG A 89 -5.35 -12.20 -8.14
CA ARG A 89 -6.69 -11.71 -8.49
C ARG A 89 -7.51 -11.33 -7.26
N ILE A 90 -7.43 -12.13 -6.20
CA ILE A 90 -8.07 -11.84 -4.90
C ILE A 90 -7.49 -10.57 -4.31
N CYS A 91 -6.16 -10.45 -4.21
CA CYS A 91 -5.49 -9.29 -3.62
C CYS A 91 -5.86 -7.97 -4.32
N LYS A 92 -5.84 -7.95 -5.65
CA LYS A 92 -6.24 -6.77 -6.44
C LYS A 92 -7.66 -6.36 -6.12
N ARG A 93 -8.60 -7.31 -6.06
CA ARG A 93 -10.01 -7.03 -5.74
C ARG A 93 -10.19 -6.55 -4.30
N VAL A 94 -9.51 -7.16 -3.34
CA VAL A 94 -9.55 -6.69 -1.93
C VAL A 94 -9.03 -5.26 -1.83
N PHE A 95 -7.90 -4.94 -2.46
CA PHE A 95 -7.35 -3.59 -2.42
C PHE A 95 -8.30 -2.55 -3.05
N LEU A 96 -8.97 -2.91 -4.15
CA LEU A 96 -9.92 -2.01 -4.83
C LEU A 96 -11.23 -1.85 -4.07
N GLN A 97 -11.73 -2.92 -3.44
CA GLN A 97 -13.01 -3.00 -2.74
C GLN A 97 -12.84 -3.54 -1.31
N PRO A 98 -12.10 -2.84 -0.43
CA PRO A 98 -11.69 -3.40 0.87
C PRO A 98 -12.86 -3.62 1.85
N HIS A 99 -13.92 -2.82 1.71
CA HIS A 99 -15.13 -2.84 2.55
C HIS A 99 -15.98 -4.10 2.39
N TYR A 100 -15.85 -4.84 1.29
CA TYR A 100 -16.61 -6.08 1.11
C TYR A 100 -16.22 -7.14 2.13
N ALA A 101 -17.18 -8.00 2.45
CA ALA A 101 -17.03 -9.13 3.37
C ALA A 101 -16.24 -10.29 2.72
N TRP A 102 -15.02 -10.02 2.28
CA TRP A 102 -14.13 -11.01 1.68
C TRP A 102 -13.93 -12.20 2.62
N ASN A 103 -14.52 -13.33 2.25
CA ASN A 103 -14.42 -14.58 2.97
C ASN A 103 -14.43 -15.75 1.99
N ALA A 104 -14.10 -16.95 2.48
CA ALA A 104 -13.96 -18.12 1.63
C ALA A 104 -15.26 -18.50 0.92
N ALA A 105 -16.42 -18.37 1.57
CA ALA A 105 -17.71 -18.70 0.98
C ALA A 105 -18.03 -17.76 -0.19
N PHE A 106 -17.92 -16.45 0.02
CA PHE A 106 -18.16 -15.43 -0.99
C PHE A 106 -17.27 -15.59 -2.24
N ILE A 107 -15.99 -15.92 -2.04
CA ILE A 107 -15.06 -16.12 -3.16
C ILE A 107 -15.35 -17.44 -3.87
N ALA A 108 -15.58 -18.52 -3.13
CA ALA A 108 -15.80 -19.85 -3.67
C ALA A 108 -17.08 -19.92 -4.52
N GLU A 109 -18.17 -19.30 -4.05
CA GLU A 109 -19.43 -19.13 -4.79
C GLU A 109 -19.20 -18.46 -6.14
N ARG A 110 -18.50 -17.32 -6.17
CA ARG A 110 -18.20 -16.57 -7.40
C ARG A 110 -17.27 -17.29 -8.37
N LEU A 111 -16.55 -18.30 -7.91
CA LEU A 111 -15.64 -19.11 -8.72
C LEU A 111 -16.22 -20.49 -9.06
N GLY A 112 -17.44 -20.81 -8.62
CA GLY A 112 -18.06 -22.11 -8.86
C GLY A 112 -17.29 -23.29 -8.23
N MET A 113 -16.66 -23.09 -7.07
CA MET A 113 -15.90 -24.14 -6.36
C MET A 113 -16.30 -24.22 -4.89
N SER A 114 -15.88 -25.28 -4.20
CA SER A 114 -16.06 -25.39 -2.74
C SER A 114 -15.04 -24.55 -1.97
N THR A 115 -15.39 -24.16 -0.74
CA THR A 115 -14.48 -23.44 0.16
C THR A 115 -13.23 -24.27 0.51
N ALA A 116 -13.36 -25.59 0.58
CA ALA A 116 -12.24 -26.51 0.80
C ALA A 116 -11.27 -26.51 -0.38
N GLN A 117 -11.77 -26.54 -1.62
CA GLN A 117 -10.94 -26.40 -2.82
C GLN A 117 -10.21 -25.05 -2.86
N LEU A 118 -10.93 -23.96 -2.59
CA LEU A 118 -10.32 -22.62 -2.53
C LEU A 118 -9.17 -22.56 -1.51
N ARG A 119 -9.39 -23.05 -0.30
CA ARG A 119 -8.36 -23.07 0.76
C ARG A 119 -7.16 -23.91 0.37
N ARG A 120 -7.37 -25.10 -0.21
CA ARG A 120 -6.29 -25.96 -0.71
C ARG A 120 -5.48 -25.28 -1.82
N LEU A 121 -6.15 -24.60 -2.76
CA LEU A 121 -5.47 -23.85 -3.82
C LEU A 121 -4.62 -22.71 -3.25
N LEU A 122 -5.15 -21.91 -2.33
CA LEU A 122 -4.38 -20.83 -1.68
C LEU A 122 -3.22 -21.39 -0.86
N PHE A 123 -3.44 -22.47 -0.12
CA PHE A 123 -2.40 -23.13 0.67
C PHE A 123 -1.27 -23.68 -0.21
N SER A 124 -1.60 -24.27 -1.37
CA SER A 124 -0.60 -24.72 -2.34
C SER A 124 0.24 -23.56 -2.93
N GLN A 125 -0.26 -22.33 -2.84
CA GLN A 125 0.43 -21.10 -3.22
C GLN A 125 1.15 -20.45 -2.02
N GLY A 126 1.24 -21.13 -0.87
CA GLY A 126 1.92 -20.63 0.33
C GLY A 126 1.20 -19.47 1.01
N THR A 127 -0.12 -19.33 0.81
CA THR A 127 -0.86 -18.17 1.31
C THR A 127 -2.19 -18.55 1.97
N ALA A 128 -2.65 -17.70 2.89
CA ALA A 128 -3.95 -17.82 3.55
C ALA A 128 -4.83 -16.63 3.19
N LEU A 129 -6.12 -16.90 2.91
CA LEU A 129 -7.08 -15.86 2.53
C LEU A 129 -7.15 -14.71 3.56
N THR A 130 -7.12 -15.04 4.84
CA THR A 130 -7.14 -14.07 5.93
C THR A 130 -5.97 -13.09 5.84
N ASP A 131 -4.76 -13.58 5.56
CA ASP A 131 -3.56 -12.78 5.48
C ASP A 131 -3.54 -11.90 4.23
N LEU A 132 -4.01 -12.43 3.10
CA LEU A 132 -4.20 -11.66 1.87
C LEU A 132 -5.16 -10.50 2.11
N CYS A 133 -6.33 -10.78 2.72
CA CYS A 133 -7.33 -9.78 3.00
C CYS A 133 -6.82 -8.72 3.97
N ARG A 134 -6.19 -9.16 5.08
CA ARG A 134 -5.61 -8.28 6.10
C ARG A 134 -4.56 -7.36 5.49
N THR A 135 -3.62 -7.93 4.74
CA THR A 135 -2.55 -7.20 4.05
C THR A 135 -3.10 -6.14 3.11
N GLN A 136 -3.98 -6.51 2.19
CA GLN A 136 -4.43 -5.58 1.15
C GLN A 136 -5.37 -4.50 1.69
N ARG A 137 -6.13 -4.78 2.76
CA ARG A 137 -6.90 -3.75 3.49
C ARG A 137 -5.99 -2.73 4.17
N LEU A 138 -4.92 -3.18 4.83
CA LEU A 138 -3.93 -2.29 5.45
C LEU A 138 -3.17 -1.47 4.40
N MET A 139 -2.77 -2.08 3.28
CA MET A 139 -2.14 -1.36 2.16
C MET A 139 -3.06 -0.29 1.60
N ARG A 140 -4.35 -0.61 1.40
CA ARG A 140 -5.34 0.35 0.94
C ARG A 140 -5.51 1.49 1.93
N LEU A 141 -5.59 1.18 3.23
CA LEU A 141 -5.68 2.17 4.30
C LEU A 141 -4.47 3.11 4.32
N LEU A 142 -3.26 2.58 4.19
CA LEU A 142 -2.03 3.36 4.17
C LEU A 142 -2.08 4.44 3.08
N PHE A 143 -2.46 4.05 1.86
CA PHE A 143 -2.58 5.01 0.75
C PHE A 143 -3.71 6.01 0.94
N GLU A 144 -4.84 5.62 1.54
CA GLU A 144 -5.93 6.56 1.86
C GLU A 144 -5.51 7.59 2.91
N VAL A 145 -4.80 7.15 3.96
CA VAL A 145 -4.27 8.02 5.02
C VAL A 145 -3.22 8.99 4.45
N MET A 146 -2.31 8.49 3.60
CA MET A 146 -1.26 9.29 2.96
C MET A 146 -1.76 10.20 1.84
N ALA A 147 -2.92 9.93 1.26
CA ALA A 147 -3.55 10.83 0.30
C ALA A 147 -4.23 12.03 0.98
N GLY A 148 -4.50 11.95 2.29
CA GLY A 148 -5.30 12.93 3.02
C GLY A 148 -6.81 12.81 2.76
N ASP A 149 -7.25 11.80 2.01
CA ASP A 149 -8.65 11.59 1.60
C ASP A 149 -9.54 11.07 2.75
N ALA A 150 -8.94 10.66 3.86
CA ALA A 150 -9.58 9.85 4.88
C ALA A 150 -9.41 10.41 6.30
N GLY A 151 -10.52 10.79 6.93
CA GLY A 151 -10.57 10.95 8.39
C GLY A 151 -10.39 9.58 9.08
N ILE A 152 -9.55 9.53 10.13
CA ILE A 152 -9.19 8.29 10.83
C ILE A 152 -10.42 7.62 11.48
N GLY A 153 -11.40 8.42 11.95
CA GLY A 153 -12.58 7.92 12.68
C GLY A 153 -13.40 6.84 11.94
N ASP A 154 -13.54 6.97 10.62
CA ASP A 154 -14.31 6.02 9.79
C ASP A 154 -13.43 5.00 9.04
N ALA A 155 -12.11 4.98 9.27
CA ALA A 155 -11.15 4.13 8.58
C ALA A 155 -11.53 2.66 8.63
N ARG A 156 -11.89 2.16 9.82
CA ARG A 156 -12.27 0.78 10.04
C ARG A 156 -13.40 0.34 9.12
N ARG A 157 -14.45 1.15 8.99
CA ARG A 157 -15.61 0.85 8.14
C ARG A 157 -15.23 0.86 6.66
N ARG A 158 -14.49 1.89 6.21
CA ARG A 158 -14.10 2.04 4.80
C ARG A 158 -13.23 0.89 4.30
N VAL A 159 -12.35 0.37 5.14
CA VAL A 159 -11.49 -0.76 4.77
C VAL A 159 -12.06 -2.12 5.16
N GLY A 160 -13.29 -2.19 5.68
CA GLY A 160 -13.95 -3.44 6.06
C GLY A 160 -13.22 -4.19 7.18
N TRP A 161 -12.58 -3.46 8.09
CA TRP A 161 -11.80 -4.04 9.16
C TRP A 161 -12.70 -4.51 10.33
N PRO A 162 -12.46 -5.70 10.91
CA PRO A 162 -13.33 -6.25 11.95
C PRO A 162 -13.42 -5.35 13.20
N ALA A 163 -14.61 -5.23 13.78
CA ALA A 163 -14.84 -4.43 15.00
C ALA A 163 -14.11 -4.99 16.23
N SER A 164 -13.86 -6.30 16.26
CA SER A 164 -13.16 -7.00 17.34
C SER A 164 -11.63 -6.92 17.25
N SER A 165 -11.07 -6.38 16.15
CA SER A 165 -9.62 -6.26 15.97
C SER A 165 -9.18 -4.81 16.12
N ASP A 166 -8.09 -4.61 16.85
CA ASP A 166 -7.38 -3.34 16.86
C ASP A 166 -6.82 -3.05 15.45
N LEU A 167 -7.18 -1.90 14.89
CA LEU A 167 -6.73 -1.46 13.57
C LEU A 167 -5.42 -0.69 13.67
N ASP A 168 -5.26 0.12 14.71
CA ASP A 168 -4.07 0.94 14.94
C ASP A 168 -2.87 0.05 15.22
N CYS A 169 -3.01 -0.95 16.10
CA CYS A 169 -1.96 -1.94 16.34
C CYS A 169 -1.61 -2.70 15.07
N ALA A 170 -2.62 -3.21 14.33
CA ALA A 170 -2.36 -3.97 13.11
C ALA A 170 -1.68 -3.15 12.01
N PHE A 171 -2.00 -1.85 11.95
CA PHE A 171 -1.35 -0.91 11.04
C PHE A 171 0.11 -0.66 11.46
N TYR A 172 0.34 -0.41 12.75
CA TYR A 172 1.67 -0.21 13.30
C TYR A 172 2.56 -1.45 13.15
N ASP A 173 2.06 -2.63 13.53
CA ASP A 173 2.78 -3.90 13.45
C ASP A 173 3.28 -4.19 12.03
N ARG A 174 2.50 -3.80 11.02
CA ARG A 174 2.87 -4.01 9.62
C ARG A 174 3.84 -2.94 9.10
N PHE A 175 3.52 -1.67 9.29
CA PHE A 175 4.23 -0.58 8.63
C PHE A 175 5.35 0.04 9.48
N GLY A 176 5.41 -0.29 10.77
CA GLY A 176 6.33 0.34 11.73
C GLY A 176 5.99 1.80 12.05
N LEU A 177 4.78 2.24 11.70
CA LEU A 177 4.36 3.64 11.77
C LEU A 177 2.88 3.74 12.14
N SER A 178 2.50 4.68 13.00
CA SER A 178 1.08 4.90 13.35
C SER A 178 0.32 5.58 12.20
N MET A 179 -1.01 5.42 12.18
CA MET A 179 -1.86 6.09 11.17
C MET A 179 -1.69 7.61 11.20
N GLU A 180 -1.62 8.22 12.38
CA GLU A 180 -1.43 9.67 12.51
C GLU A 180 -0.05 10.12 12.02
N ALA A 181 1.00 9.34 12.26
CA ALA A 181 2.31 9.62 11.69
C ALA A 181 2.29 9.51 10.15
N ALA A 182 1.60 8.50 9.58
CA ALA A 182 1.45 8.37 8.12
C ALA A 182 0.71 9.58 7.54
N ARG A 183 -0.31 10.06 8.24
CA ARG A 183 -1.08 11.24 7.85
C ARG A 183 -0.22 12.50 7.84
N ARG A 184 0.67 12.66 8.81
CA ARG A 184 1.60 13.81 8.88
C ARG A 184 2.65 13.82 7.77
N LEU A 185 2.96 12.66 7.18
CA LEU A 185 3.84 12.59 6.00
C LEU A 185 3.15 13.16 4.76
N ALA A 186 1.81 13.10 4.70
CA ALA A 186 1.06 13.54 3.54
C ALA A 186 1.23 15.04 3.33
N VAL A 187 1.83 15.42 2.20
CA VAL A 187 1.78 16.80 1.74
C VAL A 187 0.50 16.96 0.93
N VAL A 188 -0.52 17.54 1.57
CA VAL A 188 -1.71 17.99 0.83
C VAL A 188 -1.23 19.03 -0.17
N ARG A 189 -1.42 18.77 -1.47
CA ARG A 189 -1.06 19.69 -2.55
C ARG A 189 -1.78 21.04 -2.39
N ALA A 190 -1.19 21.97 -1.64
CA ALA A 190 -1.47 23.39 -1.75
C ALA A 190 -0.58 24.01 -2.85
N ALA A 191 -0.51 23.41 -4.06
CA ALA A 191 0.39 23.91 -5.10
C ALA A 191 0.07 23.48 -6.56
N GLN A 192 -1.18 23.16 -6.89
CA GLN A 192 -1.59 23.00 -8.29
C GLN A 192 -2.43 24.16 -8.85
N ARG A 193 -2.63 25.24 -8.08
CA ARG A 193 -3.29 26.49 -8.54
C ARG A 193 -2.33 27.59 -9.04
N GLN A 194 -1.01 27.38 -9.03
CA GLN A 194 -0.04 28.40 -9.46
C GLN A 194 0.72 28.07 -10.77
N ARG A 195 0.26 27.09 -11.55
CA ARG A 195 0.76 26.83 -12.92
C ARG A 195 -0.28 27.08 -14.01
N SER A 196 -1.24 27.97 -13.76
CA SER A 196 -2.09 28.56 -14.80
C SER A 196 -1.78 30.05 -15.00
N VAL A 197 -0.49 30.41 -15.07
CA VAL A 197 -0.08 31.68 -15.70
C VAL A 197 1.30 31.45 -16.32
N ALA A 198 1.29 31.08 -17.60
CA ALA A 198 2.27 31.44 -18.61
C ALA A 198 1.66 31.09 -19.96
#